data_AF-A0A087CXM3-F1
#
_entry.id   AF-A0A087CXM3-F1
#
_cell.length_a   1.000
_cell.length_b   1.000
_cell.length_c   1.000
_cell.angle_alpha   90.00
_cell.angle_beta   90.00
_cell.angle_gamma   90.00
#
_symmetry.space_group_name_H-M   'P 1'
#
loop_
_entity.id
_entity.type
_entity.pdbx_description
1 polymer ?
#
loop_
_entity_poly.entity_id
_entity_poly.type
_entity_poly.pdbx_seq_one_letter_code
_entity_poly.pdbx_strand_id
1 'polypeptide(L)'
;MSDSSMPTSAGPSQMRDAGGTAVPSQSNLAPHGQRIEDPAPTTPFASLRTLTPPMPLPRCFTPRDRSDYLFFAALLALPMDGTVLGFFQPFWTPLSPWLLVLYCLTNHRLLRQTMHRYAPFVMLPVVLVVLSMPGWAVFGLHNNAVVMSLTGVIAVPATLCALDIAYVHKRLSWQESVRAIIAIYWFAFAIGIVQWLSITLRLGSVQGYFSHLMYRSYIIAGSAWGMSGARPQFLFAEPSYIGMHLFGILLPLFWFMRIRDRIFASRLRHLIIVFAVGSVLMGSGTRIVLDSLVALIAVIVMETHWRNTDERRKGILRLIGTLALAVVCVMANSRLDSILHNGMEGDGSFFARIWQSLAPLCGLVRHPWALLTGYGAGNIAEATHNGADWSAAILRFMHTDPTGALSWYRSINADTVWTMSAYTNFLTEFGLIGFALFLTISFGFIHRYHRWNKLTIVWLLLVMYLYVQFEGYAFAAIPLMIWALTRLDEFIHVDDAIE
;
A
#
# COMPACT_ATOMS: atom_id res chain seq x y z
N MET A 1 68.41 -18.55 37.14
CA MET A 1 69.25 -18.35 35.93
C MET A 1 68.55 -17.29 35.09
N SER A 2 68.65 -16.02 35.51
CA SER A 2 69.72 -15.05 35.15
C SER A 2 69.45 -14.47 33.76
N ASP A 3 68.74 -13.36 33.58
CA ASP A 3 68.99 -11.95 33.96
C ASP A 3 69.45 -11.11 32.75
N SER A 4 68.89 -9.90 32.66
CA SER A 4 69.51 -8.65 32.15
C SER A 4 69.78 -8.55 30.62
N SER A 5 69.70 -7.40 29.93
CA SER A 5 69.76 -5.99 30.32
C SER A 5 69.26 -5.06 29.19
N MET A 6 68.57 -3.98 29.57
CA MET A 6 68.45 -2.69 28.87
C MET A 6 69.83 -1.95 28.81
N PRO A 7 70.08 -0.89 28.01
CA PRO A 7 69.60 0.46 28.38
C PRO A 7 69.34 1.52 27.27
N THR A 8 68.58 2.52 27.67
CA THR A 8 68.39 3.89 27.15
C THR A 8 69.54 4.85 27.51
N SER A 9 69.86 5.80 26.63
CA SER A 9 70.42 7.17 26.89
C SER A 9 70.76 7.82 25.54
N ALA A 10 70.74 9.12 25.22
CA ALA A 10 70.42 10.41 25.84
C ALA A 10 70.43 11.46 24.68
N GLY A 11 69.76 12.62 24.81
CA GLY A 11 69.97 13.81 23.93
C GLY A 11 71.26 14.58 24.29
N PRO A 12 71.46 15.89 24.00
CA PRO A 12 70.75 16.88 23.15
C PRO A 12 71.73 17.80 22.32
N SER A 13 71.29 19.00 21.91
CA SER A 13 72.01 20.20 21.37
C SER A 13 72.23 20.28 19.85
N GLN A 14 71.72 21.26 19.07
CA GLN A 14 71.79 22.75 19.03
C GLN A 14 73.11 23.36 18.51
N MET A 15 72.97 24.14 17.42
CA MET A 15 73.68 25.37 16.95
C MET A 15 74.04 25.28 15.47
N ARG A 16 73.43 26.08 14.58
CA ARG A 16 73.64 27.53 14.26
C ARG A 16 74.92 27.78 13.45
N ASP A 17 74.72 28.21 12.21
CA ASP A 17 75.36 29.36 11.54
C ASP A 17 74.37 29.78 10.41
N ALA A 18 73.79 30.97 10.27
CA ALA A 18 74.19 32.39 10.43
C ALA A 18 74.71 33.04 9.13
N GLY A 19 74.03 34.13 8.73
CA GLY A 19 74.36 35.09 7.65
C GLY A 19 73.35 35.07 6.51
N GLY A 20 72.34 35.95 6.38
CA GLY A 20 72.37 37.43 6.38
C GLY A 20 72.49 37.91 4.91
N THR A 21 71.67 38.77 4.29
CA THR A 21 70.96 39.98 4.75
C THR A 21 69.99 40.53 3.66
N ALA A 22 68.92 41.18 4.15
CA ALA A 22 68.02 42.25 3.62
C ALA A 22 68.37 42.99 2.28
N VAL A 23 67.47 43.25 1.30
CA VAL A 23 66.29 44.19 1.19
C VAL A 23 66.70 45.69 1.09
N PRO A 24 65.99 46.67 0.43
CA PRO A 24 65.16 46.77 -0.80
C PRO A 24 65.49 48.04 -1.69
N SER A 25 64.75 48.31 -2.79
CA SER A 25 64.05 49.61 -3.09
C SER A 25 63.71 49.87 -4.58
N GLN A 26 62.44 50.27 -4.81
CA GLN A 26 61.91 51.36 -5.67
C GLN A 26 62.38 51.52 -7.14
N SER A 27 61.49 51.24 -8.11
CA SER A 27 60.62 52.19 -8.86
C SER A 27 61.34 53.05 -9.93
N ASN A 28 60.94 52.92 -11.21
CA ASN A 28 60.28 53.99 -11.98
C ASN A 28 60.26 53.78 -13.51
N LEU A 29 59.12 54.23 -14.07
CA LEU A 29 58.95 54.96 -15.34
C LEU A 29 59.09 54.24 -16.72
N ALA A 30 57.93 54.08 -17.38
CA ALA A 30 57.73 54.20 -18.83
C ALA A 30 57.99 55.67 -19.29
N PRO A 31 58.05 56.09 -20.60
CA PRO A 31 57.18 55.63 -21.70
C PRO A 31 57.74 55.71 -23.15
N HIS A 32 56.83 55.45 -24.10
CA HIS A 32 56.77 55.81 -25.54
C HIS A 32 57.27 54.84 -26.63
N GLY A 33 56.30 54.43 -27.46
CA GLY A 33 56.46 53.78 -28.75
C GLY A 33 55.12 53.28 -29.30
N GLN A 34 54.24 54.20 -29.70
CA GLN A 34 52.97 53.90 -30.40
C GLN A 34 53.24 53.17 -31.72
N ARG A 35 52.53 52.07 -31.98
CA ARG A 35 52.22 51.63 -33.34
C ARG A 35 50.72 51.43 -33.45
N ILE A 36 50.14 52.20 -34.36
CA ILE A 36 48.74 52.26 -34.73
C ILE A 36 48.44 51.03 -35.59
N GLU A 37 47.51 50.18 -35.17
CA GLU A 37 46.80 49.25 -36.05
C GLU A 37 45.31 49.61 -35.97
N ASP A 38 44.75 49.98 -37.12
CA ASP A 38 43.35 50.36 -37.29
C ASP A 38 42.40 49.16 -37.10
N PRO A 39 41.14 49.41 -36.67
CA PRO A 39 40.23 48.36 -36.20
C PRO A 39 39.50 47.67 -37.37
N ALA A 40 39.54 46.34 -37.38
CA ALA A 40 38.64 45.53 -38.20
C ALA A 40 37.19 45.59 -37.66
N PRO A 41 36.17 45.55 -38.54
CA PRO A 41 34.81 45.97 -38.20
C PRO A 41 34.11 45.02 -37.23
N THR A 42 33.51 45.60 -36.20
CA THR A 42 32.61 44.95 -35.25
C THR A 42 31.40 44.33 -35.96
N THR A 43 31.37 43.01 -36.08
CA THR A 43 30.15 42.25 -36.39
C THR A 43 29.21 42.27 -35.17
N PRO A 44 27.97 42.77 -35.27
CA PRO A 44 27.10 43.00 -34.11
C PRO A 44 26.29 41.77 -33.69
N PHE A 45 26.86 40.56 -33.72
CA PHE A 45 26.12 39.31 -33.40
C PHE A 45 26.98 38.20 -32.76
N ALA A 46 28.00 38.54 -31.97
CA ALA A 46 28.79 37.57 -31.21
C ALA A 46 28.40 37.45 -29.73
N SER A 47 27.12 37.71 -29.39
CA SER A 47 26.51 37.40 -28.10
C SER A 47 25.38 36.37 -28.26
N LEU A 48 25.63 35.34 -29.05
CA LEU A 48 24.78 34.15 -29.05
C LEU A 48 25.03 33.38 -27.76
N ARG A 49 24.20 33.73 -26.76
CA ARG A 49 23.71 32.89 -25.67
C ARG A 49 24.51 31.60 -25.52
N THR A 50 25.27 31.51 -24.44
CA THR A 50 25.35 30.26 -23.69
C THR A 50 23.92 29.89 -23.29
N LEU A 51 23.20 29.27 -24.22
CA LEU A 51 21.99 28.54 -23.94
C LEU A 51 22.41 27.50 -22.91
N THR A 52 22.02 27.73 -21.66
CA THR A 52 21.91 26.66 -20.68
C THR A 52 21.31 25.47 -21.41
N PRO A 53 21.94 24.28 -21.38
CA PRO A 53 21.36 23.11 -22.02
C PRO A 53 19.90 23.02 -21.55
N PRO A 54 18.95 22.77 -22.47
CA PRO A 54 17.54 22.70 -22.09
C PRO A 54 17.46 21.78 -20.88
N MET A 55 16.85 22.27 -19.79
CA MET A 55 16.63 21.46 -18.59
C MET A 55 16.16 20.09 -19.08
N PRO A 56 16.90 19.01 -18.78
CA PRO A 56 16.51 17.70 -19.26
C PRO A 56 15.07 17.50 -18.81
N LEU A 57 14.17 17.29 -19.78
CA LEU A 57 12.78 16.95 -19.50
C LEU A 57 12.79 15.89 -18.40
N PRO A 58 11.97 16.03 -17.34
CA PRO A 58 12.03 15.12 -16.21
C PRO A 58 11.85 13.70 -16.74
N ARG A 59 12.94 12.90 -16.72
CA ARG A 59 12.89 11.51 -17.17
C ARG A 59 11.78 10.81 -16.39
N CYS A 60 10.85 10.18 -17.10
CA CYS A 60 9.72 9.49 -16.48
C CYS A 60 10.16 8.25 -15.69
N PHE A 61 11.14 7.52 -16.23
CA PHE A 61 11.70 6.32 -15.62
C PHE A 61 13.08 6.01 -16.21
N THR A 62 14.04 5.64 -15.37
CA THR A 62 15.40 5.27 -15.78
C THR A 62 15.66 3.80 -15.45
N PRO A 63 15.34 2.86 -16.37
CA PRO A 63 15.56 1.42 -16.14
C PRO A 63 17.06 1.09 -16.16
N ARG A 64 17.47 0.09 -15.38
CA ARG A 64 18.82 -0.51 -15.47
C ARG A 64 18.86 -1.64 -16.49
N ASP A 65 17.78 -2.40 -16.60
CA ASP A 65 17.60 -3.42 -17.62
C ASP A 65 16.13 -3.55 -18.06
N ARG A 66 15.88 -4.46 -19.02
CA ARG A 66 14.54 -4.65 -19.59
C ARG A 66 13.50 -5.15 -18.58
N SER A 67 13.91 -5.86 -17.54
CA SER A 67 12.97 -6.37 -16.55
C SER A 67 12.40 -5.23 -15.69
N ASP A 68 13.10 -4.10 -15.56
CA ASP A 68 12.62 -2.97 -14.76
C ASP A 68 11.35 -2.33 -15.34
N TYR A 69 11.08 -2.52 -16.63
CA TYR A 69 9.79 -2.14 -17.22
C TYR A 69 8.61 -2.95 -16.64
N LEU A 70 8.83 -4.20 -16.22
CA LEU A 70 7.80 -4.99 -15.53
C LEU A 70 7.49 -4.40 -14.16
N PHE A 71 8.52 -4.01 -13.41
CA PHE A 71 8.34 -3.34 -12.13
C PHE A 71 7.62 -2.00 -12.30
N PHE A 72 8.04 -1.20 -13.28
CA PHE A 72 7.38 0.07 -13.57
C PHE A 72 5.92 -0.12 -14.01
N ALA A 73 5.65 -1.10 -14.88
CA ALA A 73 4.29 -1.47 -15.26
C ALA A 73 3.47 -1.93 -14.05
N ALA A 74 4.06 -2.66 -13.10
CA ALA A 74 3.40 -3.05 -11.87
C ALA A 74 2.98 -1.83 -11.02
N LEU A 75 3.83 -0.81 -10.93
CA LEU A 75 3.48 0.44 -10.24
C LEU A 75 2.34 1.19 -10.93
N LEU A 76 2.38 1.25 -12.27
CA LEU A 76 1.30 1.83 -13.07
C LEU A 76 0.01 1.01 -12.97
N ALA A 77 0.08 -0.29 -12.75
CA ALA A 77 -1.08 -1.16 -12.62
C ALA A 77 -1.67 -1.21 -11.20
N LEU A 78 -1.10 -0.50 -10.22
CA LEU A 78 -1.56 -0.53 -8.83
C LEU A 78 -3.06 -0.18 -8.66
N PRO A 79 -3.60 0.89 -9.27
CA PRO A 79 -5.03 1.21 -9.13
C PRO A 79 -5.93 0.45 -10.13
N MET A 80 -5.36 -0.41 -10.98
CA MET A 80 -6.09 -1.20 -11.98
C MET A 80 -6.32 -2.61 -11.46
N ASP A 81 -7.34 -2.76 -10.62
CA ASP A 81 -7.62 -4.04 -9.97
C ASP A 81 -9.05 -4.54 -10.11
N GLY A 82 -9.88 -3.84 -10.89
CA GLY A 82 -11.25 -4.24 -11.22
C GLY A 82 -11.52 -4.57 -12.69
N THR A 83 -10.49 -4.54 -13.53
CA THR A 83 -10.66 -4.68 -14.98
C THR A 83 -10.66 -6.15 -15.41
N VAL A 84 -11.32 -6.45 -16.53
CA VAL A 84 -11.32 -7.80 -17.15
C VAL A 84 -9.94 -8.33 -17.54
N LEU A 85 -8.91 -7.47 -17.57
CA LEU A 85 -7.54 -7.85 -17.91
C LEU A 85 -6.79 -8.54 -16.75
N GLY A 86 -7.25 -8.36 -15.51
CA GLY A 86 -6.60 -8.91 -14.33
C GLY A 86 -6.84 -10.40 -14.16
N PHE A 87 -5.94 -11.08 -13.46
CA PHE A 87 -6.17 -12.46 -13.06
C PHE A 87 -7.27 -12.50 -12.02
N PHE A 88 -8.28 -13.33 -12.24
CA PHE A 88 -9.43 -13.41 -11.36
C PHE A 88 -9.07 -13.99 -9.99
N GLN A 89 -9.41 -13.23 -8.95
CA GLN A 89 -9.60 -13.67 -7.58
C GLN A 89 -11.03 -13.28 -7.17
N PRO A 90 -11.65 -13.94 -6.18
CA PRO A 90 -13.02 -13.60 -5.80
C PRO A 90 -13.12 -12.10 -5.47
N PHE A 91 -13.99 -11.40 -6.22
CA PHE A 91 -14.25 -9.94 -6.13
C PHE A 91 -13.09 -9.00 -6.45
N TRP A 92 -11.99 -9.52 -7.01
CA TRP A 92 -10.79 -8.73 -7.25
C TRP A 92 -9.97 -9.28 -8.42
N THR A 93 -9.57 -8.42 -9.36
CA THR A 93 -8.83 -8.79 -10.58
C THR A 93 -7.55 -7.95 -10.69
N PRO A 94 -6.57 -8.14 -9.80
CA PRO A 94 -5.40 -7.27 -9.77
C PRO A 94 -4.44 -7.56 -10.92
N LEU A 95 -3.84 -6.50 -11.48
CA LEU A 95 -2.76 -6.62 -12.46
C LEU A 95 -1.36 -6.53 -11.82
N SER A 96 -1.19 -5.62 -10.87
CA SER A 96 0.12 -5.30 -10.26
C SER A 96 0.85 -6.51 -9.65
N PRO A 97 0.22 -7.36 -8.81
CA PRO A 97 0.92 -8.46 -8.16
C PRO A 97 1.54 -9.46 -9.14
N TRP A 98 0.92 -9.69 -10.29
CA TRP A 98 1.42 -10.61 -11.32
C TRP A 98 2.60 -10.05 -12.09
N LEU A 99 2.57 -8.75 -12.36
CA LEU A 99 3.73 -8.06 -12.92
C LEU A 99 4.91 -8.11 -11.95
N LEU A 100 4.67 -8.06 -10.63
CA LEU A 100 5.71 -8.24 -9.61
C LEU A 100 6.22 -9.68 -9.53
N VAL A 101 5.34 -10.69 -9.66
CA VAL A 101 5.75 -12.10 -9.78
C VAL A 101 6.64 -12.28 -11.01
N LEU A 102 6.23 -11.78 -12.17
CA LEU A 102 7.02 -11.86 -13.40
C LEU A 102 8.34 -11.10 -13.29
N TYR A 103 8.35 -9.95 -12.61
CA TYR A 103 9.58 -9.21 -12.29
C TYR A 103 10.55 -10.04 -11.45
N CYS A 104 10.05 -10.75 -10.43
CA CYS A 104 10.87 -11.65 -9.63
C CYS A 104 11.45 -12.81 -10.45
N LEU A 105 10.62 -13.46 -11.28
CA LEU A 105 11.03 -14.60 -12.10
C LEU A 105 12.08 -14.21 -13.16
N THR A 106 11.91 -13.06 -13.80
CA THR A 106 12.92 -12.53 -14.75
C THR A 106 14.23 -12.15 -14.06
N ASN A 107 14.20 -11.87 -12.75
CA ASN A 107 15.35 -11.58 -11.91
C ASN A 107 15.75 -12.76 -11.01
N HIS A 108 15.62 -14.02 -11.47
CA HIS A 108 15.82 -15.23 -10.67
C HIS A 108 17.12 -15.27 -9.82
N ARG A 109 18.24 -14.70 -10.31
CA ARG A 109 19.50 -14.64 -9.55
C ARG A 109 19.40 -13.74 -8.32
N LEU A 110 18.78 -12.56 -8.48
CA LEU A 110 18.53 -11.61 -7.39
C LEU A 110 17.42 -12.12 -6.48
N LEU A 111 16.39 -12.75 -7.06
CA LEU A 111 15.33 -13.41 -6.31
C LEU A 111 15.90 -14.42 -5.31
N ARG A 112 16.87 -15.26 -5.72
CA ARG A 112 17.51 -16.20 -4.79
C ARG A 112 18.15 -15.51 -3.59
N GLN A 113 18.79 -14.35 -3.78
CA GLN A 113 19.39 -13.58 -2.69
C GLN A 113 18.32 -13.03 -1.74
N THR A 114 17.28 -12.42 -2.31
CA THR A 114 16.17 -11.83 -1.55
C THR A 114 15.32 -12.88 -0.82
N MET A 115 15.13 -14.07 -1.41
CA MET A 115 14.39 -15.17 -0.79
C MET A 115 15.01 -15.63 0.52
N HIS A 116 16.34 -15.61 0.67
CA HIS A 116 16.98 -15.94 1.94
C HIS A 116 16.64 -14.95 3.05
N ARG A 117 16.52 -13.66 2.71
CA ARG A 117 16.18 -12.61 3.68
C ARG A 117 14.73 -12.70 4.15
N TYR A 118 13.82 -12.99 3.23
CA TYR A 118 12.39 -13.13 3.50
C TYR A 118 11.94 -14.60 3.60
N ALA A 119 12.87 -15.51 3.92
CA ALA A 119 12.64 -16.96 3.89
C ALA A 119 11.37 -17.40 4.64
N PRO A 120 11.02 -16.87 5.83
CA PRO A 120 9.78 -17.24 6.49
C PRO A 120 8.53 -16.94 5.66
N PHE A 121 8.47 -15.78 5.00
CA PHE A 121 7.36 -15.44 4.10
C PHE A 121 7.37 -16.25 2.80
N VAL A 122 8.55 -16.60 2.28
CA VAL A 122 8.68 -17.44 1.07
C VAL A 122 8.25 -18.88 1.33
N MET A 123 8.48 -19.39 2.55
CA MET A 123 8.08 -20.75 2.95
C MET A 123 6.61 -20.84 3.36
N LEU A 124 5.99 -19.73 3.76
CA LEU A 124 4.60 -19.70 4.20
C LEU A 124 3.63 -20.33 3.16
N PRO A 125 3.65 -19.98 1.85
CA PRO A 125 2.80 -20.65 0.86
C PRO A 125 2.94 -22.18 0.85
N VAL A 126 4.16 -22.70 1.03
CA VAL A 126 4.41 -24.16 1.05
C VAL A 126 3.77 -24.79 2.28
N VAL A 127 3.90 -24.16 3.44
CA VAL A 127 3.27 -24.63 4.68
C VAL A 127 1.74 -24.60 4.56
N LEU A 128 1.19 -23.55 3.93
CA LEU A 128 -0.26 -23.40 3.74
C LEU A 128 -0.83 -24.46 2.78
N VAL A 129 -0.07 -24.89 1.78
CA VAL A 129 -0.42 -26.05 0.93
C VAL A 129 -0.47 -27.33 1.76
N VAL A 130 0.52 -27.56 2.64
CA VAL A 130 0.53 -28.74 3.52
C VAL A 130 -0.66 -28.72 4.49
N LEU A 131 -0.96 -27.57 5.10
CA LEU A 131 -2.14 -27.38 5.95
C LEU A 131 -3.46 -27.61 5.20
N SER A 132 -3.47 -27.38 3.88
CA SER A 132 -4.67 -27.59 3.06
C SER A 132 -4.92 -29.06 2.70
N MET A 133 -3.94 -29.95 2.82
CA MET A 133 -4.08 -31.35 2.41
C MET A 133 -5.19 -32.11 3.14
N PRO A 134 -5.35 -32.02 4.47
CA PRO A 134 -6.48 -32.64 5.17
C PRO A 134 -7.82 -32.07 4.71
N GLY A 135 -7.87 -30.76 4.48
CA GLY A 135 -9.04 -30.06 3.93
C GLY A 135 -9.45 -30.60 2.57
N TRP A 136 -8.51 -30.70 1.63
CA TRP A 136 -8.76 -31.24 0.30
C TRP A 136 -9.17 -32.71 0.31
N ALA A 137 -8.64 -33.51 1.24
CA ALA A 137 -9.02 -34.92 1.38
C ALA A 137 -10.47 -35.11 1.85
N VAL A 138 -11.00 -34.20 2.68
CA VAL A 138 -12.35 -34.31 3.25
C VAL A 138 -13.40 -33.55 2.45
N PHE A 139 -13.08 -32.33 2.02
CA PHE A 139 -14.02 -31.40 1.39
C PHE A 139 -13.88 -31.31 -0.13
N GLY A 140 -12.87 -31.98 -0.69
CA GLY A 140 -12.61 -31.99 -2.12
C GLY A 140 -11.66 -30.88 -2.57
N LEU A 141 -11.30 -30.94 -3.86
CA LEU A 141 -10.33 -30.06 -4.48
C LEU A 141 -11.00 -29.25 -5.59
N HIS A 142 -11.27 -27.98 -5.30
CA HIS A 142 -11.85 -27.03 -6.25
C HIS A 142 -10.75 -26.32 -7.02
N ASN A 143 -10.28 -26.92 -8.12
CA ASN A 143 -9.09 -26.48 -8.88
C ASN A 143 -8.98 -24.97 -9.07
N ASN A 144 -10.05 -24.33 -9.53
CA ASN A 144 -10.05 -22.90 -9.84
C ASN A 144 -9.93 -22.06 -8.55
N ALA A 145 -10.74 -22.34 -7.54
CA ALA A 145 -10.67 -21.68 -6.23
C ALA A 145 -9.31 -21.90 -5.53
N VAL A 146 -8.74 -23.11 -5.61
CA VAL A 146 -7.40 -23.44 -5.12
C VAL A 146 -6.36 -22.54 -5.76
N VAL A 147 -6.40 -22.40 -7.09
CA VAL A 147 -5.46 -21.54 -7.83
C VAL A 147 -5.63 -20.08 -7.39
N MET A 148 -6.86 -19.57 -7.24
CA MET A 148 -7.09 -18.19 -6.79
C MET A 148 -6.48 -17.92 -5.41
N SER A 149 -6.73 -18.80 -4.44
CA SER A 149 -6.24 -18.62 -3.08
C SER A 149 -4.73 -18.76 -2.98
N LEU A 150 -4.14 -19.82 -3.57
CA LEU A 150 -2.70 -20.06 -3.51
C LEU A 150 -1.91 -18.98 -4.24
N THR A 151 -2.41 -18.51 -5.37
CA THR A 151 -1.75 -17.42 -6.08
C THR A 151 -1.81 -16.09 -5.32
N GLY A 152 -2.93 -15.83 -4.62
CA GLY A 152 -3.03 -14.69 -3.71
C GLY A 152 -1.98 -14.72 -2.61
N VAL A 153 -1.77 -15.90 -2.03
CA VAL A 153 -0.76 -16.15 -0.99
C VAL A 153 0.67 -16.03 -1.55
N ILE A 154 0.95 -16.54 -2.75
CA ILE A 154 2.27 -16.46 -3.40
C ILE A 154 2.65 -15.03 -3.77
N ALA A 155 1.67 -14.21 -4.14
CA ALA A 155 1.91 -12.82 -4.53
C ALA A 155 2.43 -11.95 -3.36
N VAL A 156 2.16 -12.31 -2.11
CA VAL A 156 2.66 -11.59 -0.91
C VAL A 156 4.20 -11.62 -0.83
N PRO A 157 4.88 -12.79 -0.76
CA PRO A 157 6.34 -12.84 -0.77
C PRO A 157 6.93 -12.37 -2.10
N ALA A 158 6.23 -12.53 -3.24
CA ALA A 158 6.69 -11.99 -4.52
C ALA A 158 6.75 -10.46 -4.49
N THR A 159 5.75 -9.78 -3.92
CA THR A 159 5.74 -8.33 -3.75
C THR A 159 6.88 -7.88 -2.84
N LEU A 160 7.11 -8.56 -1.72
CA LEU A 160 8.26 -8.30 -0.84
C LEU A 160 9.59 -8.42 -1.59
N CYS A 161 9.74 -9.50 -2.35
CA CYS A 161 10.96 -9.75 -3.11
C CYS A 161 11.16 -8.71 -4.20
N ALA A 162 10.10 -8.33 -4.92
CA ALA A 162 10.15 -7.33 -5.97
C ALA A 162 10.61 -5.96 -5.45
N LEU A 163 10.10 -5.54 -4.29
CA LEU A 163 10.52 -4.29 -3.64
C LEU A 163 12.00 -4.31 -3.24
N ASP A 164 12.48 -5.41 -2.65
CA ASP A 164 13.89 -5.53 -2.25
C ASP A 164 14.82 -5.65 -3.48
N ILE A 165 14.45 -6.39 -4.52
CA ILE A 165 15.17 -6.43 -5.81
C ILE A 165 15.26 -5.02 -6.41
N ALA A 166 14.12 -4.33 -6.56
CA ALA A 166 14.03 -3.03 -7.20
C ALA A 166 14.88 -1.98 -6.48
N TYR A 167 14.75 -1.88 -5.16
CA TYR A 167 15.29 -0.73 -4.43
C TYR A 167 16.59 -1.01 -3.67
N VAL A 168 16.91 -2.27 -3.35
CA VAL A 168 18.15 -2.62 -2.64
C VAL A 168 19.20 -3.09 -3.63
N HIS A 169 18.88 -4.12 -4.42
CA HIS A 169 19.83 -4.70 -5.37
C HIS A 169 20.00 -3.81 -6.60
N LYS A 170 18.89 -3.40 -7.21
CA LYS A 170 18.88 -2.55 -8.39
C LYS A 170 18.78 -1.06 -8.10
N ARG A 171 18.63 -0.64 -6.84
CA ARG A 171 18.60 0.78 -6.41
C ARG A 171 17.88 1.70 -7.41
N LEU A 172 16.69 1.29 -7.85
CA LEU A 172 15.85 2.09 -8.72
C LEU A 172 15.44 3.39 -8.01
N SER A 173 15.14 4.43 -8.80
CA SER A 173 14.82 5.74 -8.24
C SER A 173 13.44 5.75 -7.58
N TRP A 174 13.43 5.96 -6.27
CA TRP A 174 12.22 6.20 -5.49
C TRP A 174 11.39 7.37 -6.01
N GLN A 175 12.04 8.45 -6.45
CA GLN A 175 11.37 9.63 -6.94
C GLN A 175 10.61 9.35 -8.24
N GLU A 176 11.17 8.51 -9.12
CA GLU A 176 10.50 8.10 -10.36
C GLU A 176 9.30 7.19 -10.04
N SER A 177 9.49 6.22 -9.14
CA SER A 177 8.42 5.31 -8.70
C SER A 177 7.27 6.06 -8.02
N VAL A 178 7.55 6.95 -7.07
CA VAL A 178 6.51 7.75 -6.39
C VAL A 178 5.83 8.72 -7.36
N ARG A 179 6.55 9.31 -8.30
CA ARG A 179 5.96 10.14 -9.35
C ARG A 179 5.00 9.35 -10.24
N ALA A 180 5.38 8.13 -10.63
CA ALA A 180 4.51 7.25 -11.41
C ALA A 180 3.26 6.86 -10.62
N ILE A 181 3.39 6.52 -9.33
CA ILE A 181 2.27 6.25 -8.43
C ILE A 181 1.35 7.47 -8.35
N ILE A 182 1.87 8.66 -8.06
CA ILE A 182 1.04 9.88 -7.99
C ILE A 182 0.31 10.11 -9.31
N ALA A 183 0.99 9.97 -10.45
CA ALA A 183 0.41 10.18 -11.77
C ALA A 183 -0.73 9.19 -12.05
N ILE A 184 -0.54 7.89 -11.80
CA ILE A 184 -1.58 6.91 -12.08
C ILE A 184 -2.78 7.04 -11.13
N TYR A 185 -2.56 7.40 -9.87
CA TYR A 185 -3.69 7.62 -8.97
C TYR A 185 -4.48 8.88 -9.31
N TRP A 186 -3.86 9.94 -9.83
CA TRP A 186 -4.59 11.05 -10.44
C TRP A 186 -5.38 10.64 -11.68
N PHE A 187 -4.81 9.75 -12.51
CA PHE A 187 -5.50 9.20 -13.67
C PHE A 187 -6.72 8.36 -13.27
N ALA A 188 -6.57 7.48 -12.27
CA ALA A 188 -7.66 6.72 -11.66
C ALA A 188 -8.76 7.65 -11.11
N PHE A 189 -8.36 8.73 -10.43
CA PHE A 189 -9.29 9.77 -9.97
C PHE A 189 -10.07 10.41 -11.12
N ALA A 190 -9.38 10.83 -12.18
CA ALA A 190 -9.99 11.42 -13.37
C ALA A 190 -10.97 10.45 -14.05
N ILE A 191 -10.63 9.16 -14.12
CA ILE A 191 -11.56 8.13 -14.62
C ILE A 191 -12.83 8.08 -13.77
N GLY A 192 -12.71 8.12 -12.44
CA GLY A 192 -13.90 8.16 -11.59
C GLY A 192 -14.77 9.40 -11.80
N ILE A 193 -14.17 10.57 -12.10
CA ILE A 193 -14.94 11.76 -12.50
C ILE A 193 -15.69 11.50 -13.81
N VAL A 194 -15.03 10.91 -14.81
CA VAL A 194 -15.67 10.57 -16.10
C VAL A 194 -16.81 9.56 -15.88
N GLN A 195 -16.59 8.55 -15.05
CA GLN A 195 -17.60 7.58 -14.67
C GLN A 195 -18.79 8.25 -13.98
N TRP A 196 -18.54 9.12 -13.00
CA TRP A 196 -19.58 9.88 -12.30
C TRP A 196 -20.36 10.78 -13.27
N LEU A 197 -19.68 11.54 -14.13
CA LEU A 197 -20.33 12.35 -15.18
C LEU A 197 -21.16 11.48 -16.12
N SER A 198 -20.69 10.29 -16.48
CA SER A 198 -21.45 9.38 -17.34
C SER A 198 -22.75 8.90 -16.68
N ILE A 199 -22.77 8.71 -15.37
CA ILE A 199 -23.96 8.34 -14.59
C ILE A 199 -24.91 9.54 -14.46
N THR A 200 -24.38 10.70 -14.10
CA THR A 200 -25.16 11.92 -13.89
C THR A 200 -25.79 12.44 -15.18
N LEU A 201 -25.03 12.43 -16.29
CA LEU A 201 -25.47 12.92 -17.61
C LEU A 201 -26.07 11.82 -18.49
N ARG A 202 -26.17 10.58 -17.99
CA ARG A 202 -26.70 9.40 -18.71
C ARG A 202 -26.02 9.15 -20.07
N LEU A 203 -24.69 9.23 -20.10
CA LEU A 203 -23.89 8.98 -21.30
C LEU A 203 -23.78 7.48 -21.57
N GLY A 204 -24.80 6.89 -22.19
CA GLY A 204 -24.93 5.44 -22.37
C GLY A 204 -23.73 4.76 -23.06
N SER A 205 -23.06 5.44 -23.99
CA SER A 205 -21.84 4.93 -24.65
C SER A 205 -20.66 4.79 -23.69
N VAL A 206 -20.46 5.80 -22.81
CA VAL A 206 -19.41 5.79 -21.80
C VAL A 206 -19.72 4.77 -20.71
N GLN A 207 -20.99 4.69 -20.27
CA GLN A 207 -21.44 3.67 -19.34
C GLN A 207 -21.22 2.27 -19.91
N GLY A 208 -21.57 2.05 -21.18
CA GLY A 208 -21.35 0.80 -21.90
C GLY A 208 -19.87 0.45 -22.01
N TYR A 209 -18.99 1.40 -22.30
CA TYR A 209 -17.55 1.14 -22.30
C TYR A 209 -17.06 0.62 -20.94
N PHE A 210 -17.40 1.31 -19.85
CA PHE A 210 -16.99 0.88 -18.51
C PHE A 210 -17.66 -0.42 -18.06
N SER A 211 -18.88 -0.70 -18.49
CA SER A 211 -19.55 -1.96 -18.17
C SER A 211 -18.85 -3.18 -18.77
N HIS A 212 -18.12 -3.00 -19.88
CA HIS A 212 -17.31 -4.07 -20.49
C HIS A 212 -15.86 -4.06 -19.98
N LEU A 213 -15.32 -2.89 -19.62
CA LEU A 213 -13.95 -2.78 -19.09
C LEU A 213 -13.82 -3.42 -17.71
N MET A 214 -14.83 -3.21 -16.84
CA MET A 214 -14.82 -3.68 -15.46
C MET A 214 -15.36 -5.11 -15.40
N TYR A 215 -14.65 -5.99 -14.69
CA TYR A 215 -15.12 -7.36 -14.46
C TYR A 215 -16.45 -7.37 -13.70
N ARG A 216 -16.53 -6.55 -12.65
CA ARG A 216 -17.77 -6.25 -11.94
C ARG A 216 -18.09 -4.77 -12.10
N SER A 217 -19.03 -4.46 -12.98
CA SER A 217 -19.43 -3.07 -13.21
C SER A 217 -20.48 -2.59 -12.22
N TYR A 218 -20.21 -1.45 -11.60
CA TYR A 218 -21.19 -0.63 -10.86
C TYR A 218 -21.68 0.54 -11.71
N ILE A 219 -21.40 0.49 -13.01
CA ILE A 219 -21.84 1.45 -14.01
C ILE A 219 -22.70 0.67 -15.00
N ILE A 220 -24.01 0.72 -14.79
CA ILE A 220 -24.99 -0.03 -15.58
C ILE A 220 -25.48 0.88 -16.71
N ALA A 221 -25.47 0.40 -17.94
CA ALA A 221 -25.96 1.18 -19.08
C ALA A 221 -27.43 1.56 -18.89
N GLY A 222 -27.76 2.84 -19.08
CA GLY A 222 -29.11 3.38 -18.90
C GLY A 222 -29.48 3.71 -17.45
N SER A 223 -28.58 3.46 -16.49
CA SER A 223 -28.80 3.84 -15.09
C SER A 223 -28.67 5.35 -14.87
N ALA A 224 -29.44 5.85 -13.91
CA ALA A 224 -29.39 7.24 -13.47
C ALA A 224 -28.82 7.34 -12.05
N TRP A 225 -28.15 8.46 -11.75
CA TRP A 225 -27.62 8.74 -10.43
C TRP A 225 -28.73 8.65 -9.36
N GLY A 226 -28.47 7.93 -8.28
CA GLY A 226 -29.40 7.77 -7.16
C GLY A 226 -30.52 6.73 -7.32
N MET A 227 -30.81 6.24 -8.54
CA MET A 227 -31.94 5.31 -8.75
C MET A 227 -31.52 3.84 -8.95
N SER A 228 -30.30 3.56 -9.43
CA SER A 228 -29.91 2.21 -9.85
C SER A 228 -28.74 1.62 -9.07
N GLY A 229 -28.36 2.23 -7.94
CA GLY A 229 -27.16 1.86 -7.20
C GLY A 229 -25.84 2.10 -7.96
N ALA A 230 -25.89 2.79 -9.12
CA ALA A 230 -24.73 3.06 -9.96
C ALA A 230 -23.77 4.04 -9.29
N ARG A 231 -22.48 3.68 -9.25
CA ARG A 231 -21.44 4.42 -8.52
C ARG A 231 -20.11 4.37 -9.28
N PRO A 232 -19.31 5.46 -9.25
CA PRO A 232 -17.98 5.45 -9.83
C PRO A 232 -17.05 4.51 -9.05
N GLN A 233 -16.22 3.77 -9.80
CA GLN A 233 -15.28 2.78 -9.29
C GLN A 233 -13.81 3.21 -9.44
N PHE A 234 -13.50 4.24 -10.23
CA PHE A 234 -12.14 4.81 -10.36
C PHE A 234 -11.07 3.83 -10.90
N LEU A 235 -11.48 2.72 -11.54
CA LEU A 235 -10.69 1.53 -11.92
C LEU A 235 -10.52 0.44 -10.85
N PHE A 236 -11.01 0.68 -9.64
CA PHE A 236 -10.98 -0.32 -8.58
C PHE A 236 -12.07 -1.38 -8.77
N ALA A 237 -11.83 -2.59 -8.27
CA ALA A 237 -12.79 -3.69 -8.35
C ALA A 237 -14.16 -3.34 -7.77
N GLU A 238 -14.17 -2.57 -6.68
CA GLU A 238 -15.40 -2.07 -6.08
C GLU A 238 -15.20 -0.65 -5.55
N PRO A 239 -16.28 0.16 -5.44
CA PRO A 239 -16.19 1.45 -4.77
C PRO A 239 -15.74 1.34 -3.31
N SER A 240 -15.95 0.17 -2.70
CA SER A 240 -15.54 -0.12 -1.33
C SER A 240 -14.01 -0.24 -1.19
N TYR A 241 -13.26 -0.46 -2.27
CA TYR A 241 -11.79 -0.66 -2.23
C TYR A 241 -11.00 0.65 -2.28
N ILE A 242 -11.65 1.78 -2.54
CA ILE A 242 -11.03 3.11 -2.56
C ILE A 242 -10.18 3.34 -1.30
N GLY A 243 -10.75 3.09 -0.11
CA GLY A 243 -10.02 3.25 1.16
C GLY A 243 -8.78 2.36 1.30
N MET A 244 -8.82 1.15 0.75
CA MET A 244 -7.67 0.23 0.73
C MET A 244 -6.49 0.83 -0.01
N HIS A 245 -6.73 1.50 -1.14
CA HIS A 245 -5.67 2.16 -1.90
C HIS A 245 -5.17 3.44 -1.25
N LEU A 246 -6.08 4.32 -0.84
CA LEU A 246 -5.70 5.60 -0.26
C LEU A 246 -4.93 5.40 1.06
N PHE A 247 -5.39 4.49 1.91
CA PHE A 247 -4.86 4.34 3.26
C PHE A 247 -3.93 3.14 3.42
N GLY A 248 -4.02 2.13 2.56
CA GLY A 248 -3.11 0.99 2.55
C GLY A 248 -1.85 1.21 1.72
N ILE A 249 -1.88 2.09 0.70
CA ILE A 249 -0.72 2.38 -0.17
C ILE A 249 -0.30 3.85 -0.06
N LEU A 250 -1.19 4.81 -0.37
CA LEU A 250 -0.78 6.21 -0.50
C LEU A 250 -0.42 6.86 0.84
N LEU A 251 -1.18 6.59 1.91
CA LEU A 251 -0.91 7.16 3.23
C LEU A 251 0.43 6.67 3.83
N PRO A 252 0.78 5.38 3.76
CA PRO A 252 2.12 4.92 4.11
C PRO A 252 3.22 5.58 3.28
N LEU A 253 3.03 5.69 1.96
CA LEU A 253 3.97 6.40 1.10
C LEU A 253 4.11 7.87 1.50
N PHE A 254 3.03 8.53 1.93
CA PHE A 254 3.08 9.88 2.48
C PHE A 254 3.96 9.94 3.73
N TRP A 255 3.79 9.01 4.68
CA TRP A 255 4.63 8.94 5.87
C TRP A 255 6.11 8.74 5.53
N PHE A 256 6.42 7.92 4.52
CA PHE A 256 7.80 7.76 4.02
C PHE A 256 8.36 9.02 3.38
N MET A 257 7.59 9.64 2.48
CA MET A 257 8.06 10.82 1.76
C MET A 257 8.15 12.03 2.68
N ARG A 258 7.38 12.10 3.76
CA ARG A 258 7.46 13.21 4.73
C ARG A 258 8.86 13.39 5.31
N ILE A 259 9.58 12.29 5.53
CA ILE A 259 10.94 12.29 6.06
C ILE A 259 11.94 12.68 4.96
N ARG A 260 11.74 12.19 3.73
CA ARG A 260 12.73 12.27 2.65
C ARG A 260 12.58 13.46 1.70
N ASP A 261 11.35 13.76 1.31
CA ASP A 261 11.03 14.75 0.28
C ASP A 261 9.68 15.42 0.57
N ARG A 262 9.75 16.64 1.11
CA ARG A 262 8.58 17.45 1.46
C ARG A 262 7.68 17.76 0.26
N ILE A 263 8.23 17.81 -0.96
CA ILE A 263 7.45 18.10 -2.17
C ILE A 263 6.58 16.89 -2.52
N PHE A 264 7.16 15.69 -2.56
CA PHE A 264 6.37 14.48 -2.82
C PHE A 264 5.38 14.17 -1.70
N ALA A 265 5.75 14.41 -0.44
CA ALA A 265 4.83 14.29 0.69
C ALA A 265 3.62 15.23 0.52
N SER A 266 3.87 16.49 0.17
CA SER A 266 2.80 17.46 -0.11
C SER A 266 1.90 16.99 -1.25
N ARG A 267 2.47 16.51 -2.36
CA ARG A 267 1.70 16.00 -3.51
C ARG A 267 0.85 14.77 -3.15
N LEU A 268 1.40 13.81 -2.40
CA LEU A 268 0.66 12.65 -1.89
C LEU A 268 -0.48 13.07 -0.98
N ARG A 269 -0.24 14.01 -0.06
CA ARG A 269 -1.28 14.56 0.82
C ARG A 269 -2.43 15.17 0.02
N HIS A 270 -2.13 16.03 -0.95
CA HIS A 270 -3.17 16.63 -1.80
C HIS A 270 -3.95 15.56 -2.58
N LEU A 271 -3.26 14.58 -3.16
CA LEU A 271 -3.89 13.47 -3.85
C LEU A 271 -4.84 12.70 -2.92
N ILE A 272 -4.38 12.29 -1.73
CA ILE A 272 -5.21 11.55 -0.75
C ILE A 272 -6.46 12.36 -0.38
N ILE A 273 -6.30 13.66 -0.06
CA ILE A 273 -7.42 14.51 0.35
C ILE A 273 -8.41 14.70 -0.80
N VAL A 274 -7.93 15.08 -1.99
CA VAL A 274 -8.80 15.33 -3.15
C VAL A 274 -9.50 14.05 -3.58
N PHE A 275 -8.80 12.91 -3.56
CA PHE A 275 -9.39 11.63 -3.91
C PHE A 275 -10.45 11.24 -2.88
N ALA A 276 -10.15 11.29 -1.57
CA ALA A 276 -11.12 10.95 -0.52
C ALA A 276 -12.36 11.84 -0.57
N VAL A 277 -12.18 13.17 -0.58
CA VAL A 277 -13.28 14.13 -0.64
C VAL A 277 -14.07 13.98 -1.94
N GLY A 278 -13.38 13.87 -3.08
CA GLY A 278 -14.03 13.67 -4.37
C GLY A 278 -14.84 12.38 -4.42
N SER A 279 -14.32 11.28 -3.91
CA SER A 279 -15.03 9.99 -3.82
C SER A 279 -16.27 10.08 -2.92
N VAL A 280 -16.22 10.84 -1.82
CA VAL A 280 -17.38 11.09 -0.96
C VAL A 280 -18.42 11.95 -1.70
N LEU A 281 -18.01 13.06 -2.31
CA LEU A 281 -18.90 13.97 -3.05
C LEU A 281 -19.59 13.27 -4.25
N MET A 282 -18.87 12.37 -4.93
CA MET A 282 -19.43 11.60 -6.04
C MET A 282 -20.34 10.44 -5.59
N GLY A 283 -20.50 10.20 -4.28
CA GLY A 283 -21.35 9.15 -3.75
C GLY A 283 -20.84 7.73 -4.02
N SER A 284 -19.52 7.55 -4.11
CA SER A 284 -18.90 6.25 -4.43
C SER A 284 -19.24 5.15 -3.41
N GLY A 285 -19.38 5.50 -2.13
CA GLY A 285 -19.86 4.57 -1.11
C GLY A 285 -19.78 5.16 0.29
N THR A 286 -20.49 4.53 1.23
CA THR A 286 -20.42 4.90 2.65
C THR A 286 -19.12 4.47 3.31
N ARG A 287 -18.46 3.43 2.78
CA ARG A 287 -17.20 2.91 3.31
C ARG A 287 -16.05 3.90 3.21
N ILE A 288 -15.94 4.67 2.11
CA ILE A 288 -14.87 5.67 2.00
C ILE A 288 -14.99 6.75 3.08
N VAL A 289 -16.19 7.06 3.56
CA VAL A 289 -16.40 7.96 4.70
C VAL A 289 -15.80 7.35 5.97
N LEU A 290 -16.15 6.09 6.27
CA LEU A 290 -15.64 5.38 7.45
C LEU A 290 -14.11 5.23 7.41
N ASP A 291 -13.58 4.79 6.27
CA ASP A 291 -12.14 4.60 6.07
C ASP A 291 -11.39 5.94 6.21
N SER A 292 -11.97 7.04 5.71
CA SER A 292 -11.39 8.38 5.87
C SER A 292 -11.39 8.85 7.32
N LEU A 293 -12.44 8.54 8.10
CA LEU A 293 -12.49 8.86 9.53
C LEU A 293 -11.45 8.07 10.32
N VAL A 294 -11.32 6.77 10.06
CA VAL A 294 -10.31 5.92 10.70
C VAL A 294 -8.90 6.38 10.33
N ALA A 295 -8.67 6.70 9.05
CA ALA A 295 -7.40 7.25 8.60
C ALA A 295 -7.09 8.63 9.21
N LEU A 296 -8.10 9.49 9.38
CA LEU A 296 -7.95 10.79 10.04
C LEU A 296 -7.57 10.63 11.52
N ILE A 297 -8.21 9.69 12.23
CA ILE A 297 -7.82 9.32 13.60
C ILE A 297 -6.36 8.84 13.62
N ALA A 298 -5.98 7.94 12.71
CA ALA A 298 -4.61 7.44 12.60
C ALA A 298 -3.61 8.58 12.37
N VAL A 299 -3.91 9.52 11.46
CA VAL A 299 -3.06 10.69 11.19
C VAL A 299 -2.98 11.62 12.39
N ILE A 300 -4.09 11.95 13.06
CA ILE A 300 -4.09 12.79 14.27
C ILE A 300 -3.26 12.14 15.36
N VAL A 301 -3.46 10.84 15.59
CA VAL A 301 -2.67 10.07 16.56
C VAL A 301 -1.21 10.17 16.19
N MET A 302 -0.83 9.97 14.92
CA MET A 302 0.55 10.04 14.44
C MET A 302 1.21 11.41 14.57
N GLU A 303 0.50 12.49 14.27
CA GLU A 303 1.06 13.85 14.30
C GLU A 303 1.13 14.46 15.70
N THR A 304 0.33 13.95 16.64
CA THR A 304 0.27 14.50 18.00
C THR A 304 1.49 14.11 18.83
N HIS A 305 2.25 15.08 19.34
CA HIS A 305 3.34 14.81 20.28
C HIS A 305 2.80 14.62 21.70
N TRP A 306 2.42 13.38 22.04
CA TRP A 306 1.71 13.02 23.27
C TRP A 306 2.46 13.33 24.58
N ARG A 307 3.79 13.50 24.54
CA ARG A 307 4.61 13.88 25.69
C ARG A 307 4.47 15.37 26.03
N ASN A 308 4.17 16.22 25.06
CA ASN A 308 3.94 17.65 25.28
C ASN A 308 2.47 17.89 25.66
N THR A 309 2.24 18.58 26.77
CA THR A 309 0.89 18.81 27.31
C THR A 309 0.01 19.64 26.37
N ASP A 310 0.56 20.66 25.72
CA ASP A 310 -0.20 21.54 24.81
C ASP A 310 -0.58 20.82 23.52
N GLU A 311 0.39 20.12 22.91
CA GLU A 311 0.13 19.32 21.72
C GLU A 311 -0.82 18.15 22.02
N ARG A 312 -0.70 17.53 23.20
CA ARG A 312 -1.67 16.51 23.66
C ARG A 312 -3.08 17.08 23.76
N ARG A 313 -3.26 18.27 24.35
CA ARG A 313 -4.58 18.93 24.43
C ARG A 313 -5.15 19.20 23.04
N LYS A 314 -4.33 19.74 22.12
CA LYS A 314 -4.74 19.97 20.72
C LYS A 314 -5.10 18.65 20.02
N GLY A 315 -4.32 17.59 20.23
CA GLY A 315 -4.58 16.26 19.68
C GLY A 315 -5.91 15.67 20.17
N ILE A 316 -6.18 15.75 21.48
CA ILE A 316 -7.46 15.32 22.07
C ILE A 316 -8.62 16.12 21.47
N LEU A 317 -8.48 17.45 21.35
CA LEU A 317 -9.51 18.30 20.76
C LEU A 317 -9.79 17.92 19.29
N ARG A 318 -8.75 17.61 18.50
CA ARG A 318 -8.89 17.13 17.12
C ARG A 318 -9.59 15.77 17.05
N LEU A 319 -9.32 14.86 17.99
CA LEU A 319 -10.01 13.56 18.07
C LEU A 319 -11.49 13.73 18.43
N ILE A 320 -11.81 14.59 19.40
CA ILE A 320 -13.20 14.94 19.75
C ILE A 320 -13.91 15.56 18.54
N GLY A 321 -13.25 16.49 17.84
CA GLY A 321 -13.79 17.08 16.61
C GLY A 321 -14.02 16.06 15.50
N THR A 322 -13.12 15.07 15.36
CA THR A 322 -13.29 13.97 14.39
C THR A 322 -14.45 13.05 14.77
N LEU A 323 -14.63 12.76 16.07
CA LEU A 323 -15.77 11.99 16.54
C LEU A 323 -17.09 12.74 16.33
N ALA A 324 -17.13 14.05 16.62
CA ALA A 324 -18.29 14.88 16.33
C ALA A 324 -18.61 14.91 14.84
N LEU A 325 -17.59 15.05 13.98
CA LEU A 325 -17.75 14.95 12.53
C LEU A 325 -18.28 13.58 12.10
N ALA A 326 -17.77 12.49 12.69
CA ALA A 326 -18.26 11.15 12.43
C ALA A 326 -19.76 11.03 12.76
N VAL A 327 -20.18 11.52 13.93
CA VAL A 327 -21.59 11.55 14.31
C VAL A 327 -22.42 12.36 13.32
N VAL A 328 -21.97 13.56 12.92
CA VAL A 328 -22.68 14.39 11.92
C VAL A 328 -22.78 13.69 10.57
N CYS A 329 -21.71 13.10 10.06
CA CYS A 329 -21.72 12.36 8.79
C CYS A 329 -22.67 11.16 8.83
N VAL A 330 -22.74 10.50 9.98
CA VAL A 330 -23.60 9.35 10.21
C VAL A 330 -25.06 9.80 10.37
N MET A 331 -25.33 10.96 11.00
CA MET A 331 -26.66 11.59 11.13
C MET A 331 -27.20 12.19 9.85
N ALA A 332 -26.35 12.76 9.00
CA ALA A 332 -26.74 13.30 7.70
C ALA A 332 -27.08 12.20 6.67
N ASN A 333 -26.90 10.93 7.02
CA ASN A 333 -27.15 9.79 6.15
C ASN A 333 -28.44 9.08 6.59
N SER A 334 -29.33 8.77 5.63
CA SER A 334 -30.57 7.99 5.86
C SER A 334 -30.34 6.61 6.49
N ARG A 335 -29.08 6.16 6.50
CA ARG A 335 -28.60 4.94 7.15
C ARG A 335 -28.80 4.93 8.66
N LEU A 336 -28.65 6.06 9.37
CA LEU A 336 -28.89 6.08 10.82
C LEU A 336 -30.37 5.97 11.16
N ASP A 337 -31.22 6.64 10.39
CA ASP A 337 -32.66 6.54 10.54
C ASP A 337 -33.11 5.08 10.34
N SER A 338 -32.57 4.42 9.31
CA SER A 338 -32.79 2.99 9.08
C SER A 338 -32.24 2.10 10.20
N ILE A 339 -31.05 2.36 10.73
CA ILE A 339 -30.48 1.59 11.87
C ILE A 339 -31.28 1.82 13.16
N LEU A 340 -31.78 3.03 13.39
CA LEU A 340 -32.57 3.36 14.57
C LEU A 340 -33.90 2.59 14.58
N HIS A 341 -34.51 2.40 13.41
CA HIS A 341 -35.78 1.69 13.26
C HIS A 341 -35.62 0.16 13.08
N ASN A 342 -34.54 -0.29 12.42
CA ASN A 342 -34.36 -1.69 12.01
C ASN A 342 -33.11 -2.36 12.61
N GLY A 343 -32.43 -1.71 13.57
CA GLY A 343 -31.21 -2.24 14.18
C GLY A 343 -30.08 -2.46 13.16
N MET A 344 -29.33 -3.57 13.31
CA MET A 344 -28.23 -3.89 12.38
C MET A 344 -28.71 -4.13 10.94
N GLU A 345 -29.96 -4.56 10.75
CA GLU A 345 -30.56 -4.79 9.43
C GLU A 345 -30.85 -3.49 8.67
N GLY A 346 -30.97 -2.38 9.40
CA GLY A 346 -31.12 -1.06 8.82
C GLY A 346 -29.95 -0.67 7.91
N ASP A 347 -28.85 -1.41 8.00
CA ASP A 347 -27.70 -1.29 7.13
C ASP A 347 -27.38 -2.62 6.43
N GLY A 348 -28.05 -2.87 5.31
CA GLY A 348 -27.87 -4.11 4.54
C GLY A 348 -26.41 -4.38 4.12
N SER A 349 -25.57 -3.35 3.96
CA SER A 349 -24.15 -3.53 3.62
C SER A 349 -23.30 -3.96 4.82
N PHE A 350 -23.58 -3.40 6.00
CA PHE A 350 -22.92 -3.81 7.25
C PHE A 350 -23.41 -5.20 7.69
N PHE A 351 -24.72 -5.43 7.66
CA PHE A 351 -25.30 -6.72 8.01
C PHE A 351 -24.80 -7.82 7.07
N ALA A 352 -24.70 -7.55 5.76
CA ALA A 352 -24.10 -8.48 4.79
C ALA A 352 -22.72 -8.97 5.20
N ARG A 353 -21.85 -8.06 5.64
CA ARG A 353 -20.49 -8.42 6.06
C ARG A 353 -20.47 -9.32 7.29
N ILE A 354 -21.37 -9.08 8.24
CA ILE A 354 -21.50 -9.92 9.43
C ILE A 354 -21.83 -11.34 9.00
N TRP A 355 -22.93 -11.53 8.26
CA TRP A 355 -23.37 -12.88 7.93
C TRP A 355 -22.50 -13.57 6.86
N GLN A 356 -21.85 -12.83 5.95
CA GLN A 356 -20.87 -13.38 5.00
C GLN A 356 -19.63 -13.94 5.71
N SER A 357 -19.20 -13.34 6.82
CA SER A 357 -18.12 -13.89 7.63
C SER A 357 -18.58 -14.96 8.61
N LEU A 358 -19.81 -14.85 9.13
CA LEU A 358 -20.30 -15.71 10.21
C LEU A 358 -20.41 -17.18 9.80
N ALA A 359 -20.94 -17.50 8.62
CA ALA A 359 -21.11 -18.89 8.19
C ALA A 359 -19.80 -19.66 8.00
N PRO A 360 -18.78 -19.13 7.27
CA PRO A 360 -17.47 -19.79 7.22
C PRO A 360 -16.87 -20.05 8.61
N LEU A 361 -16.98 -19.09 9.53
CA LEU A 361 -16.50 -19.24 10.90
C LEU A 361 -17.29 -20.31 11.68
N CYS A 362 -18.61 -20.36 11.51
CA CYS A 362 -19.44 -21.43 12.09
C CYS A 362 -19.04 -22.81 11.54
N GLY A 363 -18.68 -22.89 10.25
CA GLY A 363 -18.14 -24.10 9.63
C GLY A 363 -16.88 -24.59 10.35
N LEU A 364 -15.91 -23.68 10.60
CA LEU A 364 -14.70 -24.02 11.36
C LEU A 364 -15.01 -24.58 12.76
N VAL A 365 -15.95 -23.98 13.48
CA VAL A 365 -16.32 -24.46 14.82
C VAL A 365 -17.02 -25.82 14.75
N ARG A 366 -17.77 -26.09 13.67
CA ARG A 366 -18.46 -27.37 13.47
C ARG A 366 -17.50 -28.54 13.24
N HIS A 367 -16.30 -28.26 12.71
CA HIS A 367 -15.23 -29.24 12.49
C HIS A 367 -13.96 -28.83 13.26
N PRO A 368 -13.81 -29.23 14.53
CA PRO A 368 -12.71 -28.76 15.40
C PRO A 368 -11.30 -29.02 14.86
N TRP A 369 -11.10 -30.06 14.04
CA TRP A 369 -9.82 -30.28 13.37
C TRP A 369 -9.56 -29.24 12.27
N ALA A 370 -10.61 -28.83 11.54
CA ALA A 370 -10.53 -27.79 10.52
C ALA A 370 -10.34 -26.40 11.16
N LEU A 371 -10.72 -26.20 12.42
CA LEU A 371 -10.32 -25.00 13.16
C LEU A 371 -8.78 -24.88 13.26
N LEU A 372 -8.06 -25.99 13.35
CA LEU A 372 -6.58 -25.98 13.44
C LEU A 372 -5.92 -25.80 12.07
N THR A 373 -6.32 -26.58 11.08
CA THR A 373 -5.65 -26.65 9.75
C THR A 373 -6.38 -25.92 8.63
N GLY A 374 -7.64 -25.54 8.84
CA GLY A 374 -8.53 -24.96 7.84
C GLY A 374 -9.28 -26.02 7.02
N TYR A 375 -10.20 -25.54 6.19
CA TYR A 375 -10.92 -26.32 5.18
C TYR A 375 -10.07 -26.61 3.93
N GLY A 376 -8.88 -26.01 3.85
CA GLY A 376 -8.00 -26.04 2.69
C GLY A 376 -8.25 -24.88 1.74
N ALA A 377 -7.20 -24.46 1.04
CA ALA A 377 -7.30 -23.42 0.02
C ALA A 377 -8.40 -23.76 -1.01
N GLY A 378 -9.27 -22.80 -1.31
CA GLY A 378 -10.37 -22.93 -2.25
C GLY A 378 -11.67 -23.48 -1.65
N ASN A 379 -11.72 -23.83 -0.36
CA ASN A 379 -12.89 -24.51 0.25
C ASN A 379 -13.73 -23.61 1.18
N ILE A 380 -13.76 -22.31 0.93
CA ILE A 380 -14.55 -21.36 1.73
C ILE A 380 -16.06 -21.62 1.54
N ALA A 381 -16.49 -22.05 0.36
CA ALA A 381 -17.89 -22.36 0.06
C ALA A 381 -18.38 -23.54 0.92
N GLU A 382 -17.58 -24.58 1.07
CA GLU A 382 -17.87 -25.76 1.87
C GLU A 382 -17.97 -25.40 3.35
N ALA A 383 -17.06 -24.56 3.85
CA ALA A 383 -17.15 -24.02 5.20
C ALA A 383 -18.44 -23.23 5.40
N THR A 384 -18.82 -22.43 4.41
CA THR A 384 -20.04 -21.63 4.44
C THR A 384 -21.29 -22.51 4.47
N HIS A 385 -21.36 -23.53 3.62
CA HIS A 385 -22.46 -24.48 3.60
C HIS A 385 -22.58 -25.25 4.92
N ASN A 386 -21.47 -25.76 5.46
CA ASN A 386 -21.47 -26.50 6.72
C ASN A 386 -21.86 -25.63 7.93
N GLY A 387 -21.52 -24.33 7.90
CA GLY A 387 -21.85 -23.38 8.96
C GLY A 387 -23.19 -22.67 8.80
N ALA A 388 -23.90 -22.86 7.67
CA ALA A 388 -25.07 -22.07 7.31
C ALA A 388 -26.20 -22.15 8.35
N ASP A 389 -26.54 -23.36 8.82
CA ASP A 389 -27.64 -23.55 9.78
C ASP A 389 -27.31 -22.94 11.15
N TRP A 390 -26.07 -23.06 11.60
CA TRP A 390 -25.64 -22.48 12.87
C TRP A 390 -25.53 -20.96 12.78
N SER A 391 -25.02 -20.43 11.67
CA SER A 391 -25.04 -19.01 11.37
C SER A 391 -26.47 -18.46 11.44
N ALA A 392 -27.42 -19.14 10.79
CA ALA A 392 -28.83 -18.76 10.84
C ALA A 392 -29.42 -18.81 12.26
N ALA A 393 -29.02 -19.80 13.08
CA ALA A 393 -29.43 -19.85 14.49
C ALA A 393 -28.86 -18.68 15.30
N ILE A 394 -27.60 -18.30 15.08
CA ILE A 394 -26.97 -17.13 15.73
C ILE A 394 -27.65 -15.83 15.28
N LEU A 395 -27.95 -15.69 13.99
CA LEU A 395 -28.69 -14.53 13.47
C LEU A 395 -30.07 -14.40 14.12
N ARG A 396 -30.81 -15.50 14.26
CA ARG A 396 -32.09 -15.51 15.00
C ARG A 396 -31.91 -15.16 16.47
N PHE A 397 -30.85 -15.66 17.10
CA PHE A 397 -30.50 -15.32 18.49
C PHE A 397 -30.19 -13.83 18.67
N MET A 398 -29.58 -13.20 17.66
CA MET A 398 -29.37 -11.74 17.61
C MET A 398 -30.63 -10.95 17.21
N HIS A 399 -31.80 -11.61 17.15
CA HIS A 399 -33.07 -11.02 16.72
C HIS A 399 -33.03 -10.42 15.31
N THR A 400 -32.31 -11.08 14.40
CA THR A 400 -32.26 -10.69 12.97
C THR A 400 -32.90 -11.75 12.06
N ASP A 401 -33.41 -11.35 10.89
CA ASP A 401 -33.95 -12.19 9.83
C ASP A 401 -32.81 -12.84 9.02
N PRO A 402 -32.60 -14.16 9.13
CA PRO A 402 -31.56 -14.85 8.40
C PRO A 402 -31.94 -15.15 6.95
N THR A 403 -33.15 -14.81 6.48
CA THR A 403 -33.66 -15.25 5.16
C THR A 403 -32.74 -14.83 4.01
N GLY A 404 -32.27 -13.58 4.02
CA GLY A 404 -31.31 -13.09 3.03
C GLY A 404 -29.97 -13.83 3.09
N ALA A 405 -29.46 -14.09 4.30
CA ALA A 405 -28.21 -14.81 4.52
C ALA A 405 -28.30 -16.27 4.04
N LEU A 406 -29.38 -16.98 4.41
CA LEU A 406 -29.65 -18.36 3.99
C LEU A 406 -29.80 -18.49 2.47
N SER A 407 -30.47 -17.52 1.83
CA SER A 407 -30.57 -17.47 0.38
C SER A 407 -29.19 -17.36 -0.26
N TRP A 408 -28.36 -16.45 0.25
CA TRP A 408 -27.00 -16.27 -0.24
C TRP A 408 -26.14 -17.52 -0.01
N TYR A 409 -26.15 -18.10 1.20
CA TYR A 409 -25.39 -19.32 1.54
C TYR A 409 -25.69 -20.47 0.58
N ARG A 410 -26.94 -20.61 0.11
CA ARG A 410 -27.33 -21.67 -0.84
C ARG A 410 -26.92 -21.37 -2.28
N SER A 411 -26.71 -20.10 -2.61
CA SER A 411 -26.47 -19.64 -3.99
C SER A 411 -24.99 -19.64 -4.39
N ILE A 412 -24.09 -19.58 -3.40
CA ILE A 412 -22.65 -19.50 -3.62
C ILE A 412 -22.05 -20.86 -3.95
N ASN A 413 -20.91 -20.83 -4.62
CA ASN A 413 -20.09 -22.00 -4.91
C ASN A 413 -18.60 -21.63 -4.76
N ALA A 414 -17.70 -22.60 -4.94
CA ALA A 414 -16.26 -22.41 -4.76
C ALA A 414 -15.68 -21.25 -5.61
N ASP A 415 -16.23 -20.97 -6.79
CA ASP A 415 -15.75 -19.92 -7.69
C ASP A 415 -16.33 -18.53 -7.39
N THR A 416 -17.44 -18.49 -6.67
CA THR A 416 -18.20 -17.27 -6.44
C THR A 416 -18.20 -16.80 -5.00
N VAL A 417 -17.81 -17.65 -4.03
CA VAL A 417 -17.83 -17.34 -2.59
C VAL A 417 -16.89 -16.20 -2.20
N TRP A 418 -17.33 -15.40 -1.21
CA TRP A 418 -16.58 -14.28 -0.68
C TRP A 418 -17.03 -13.94 0.73
N THR A 419 -16.14 -13.37 1.53
CA THR A 419 -16.45 -12.99 2.92
C THR A 419 -16.28 -11.50 3.16
N MET A 420 -15.71 -10.78 2.19
CA MET A 420 -15.29 -9.38 2.31
C MET A 420 -14.24 -9.14 3.40
N SER A 421 -13.60 -10.19 3.92
CA SER A 421 -12.60 -10.13 4.99
C SER A 421 -11.46 -11.11 4.75
N ALA A 422 -10.24 -10.60 4.55
CA ALA A 422 -9.08 -11.46 4.33
C ALA A 422 -8.79 -12.34 5.55
N TYR A 423 -9.09 -11.87 6.76
CA TYR A 423 -8.91 -12.67 7.97
C TYR A 423 -9.87 -13.85 8.02
N THR A 424 -11.14 -13.63 7.68
CA THR A 424 -12.11 -14.72 7.63
C THR A 424 -11.73 -15.72 6.54
N ASN A 425 -11.37 -15.26 5.33
CA ASN A 425 -10.91 -16.15 4.26
C ASN A 425 -9.69 -16.95 4.72
N PHE A 426 -8.66 -16.28 5.22
CA PHE A 426 -7.39 -16.91 5.58
C PHE A 426 -7.56 -17.92 6.71
N LEU A 427 -8.33 -17.56 7.74
CA LEU A 427 -8.61 -18.46 8.86
C LEU A 427 -9.46 -19.66 8.41
N THR A 428 -10.41 -19.46 7.51
CA THR A 428 -11.26 -20.52 6.96
C THR A 428 -10.44 -21.52 6.15
N GLU A 429 -9.54 -21.03 5.29
CA GLU A 429 -8.75 -21.88 4.41
C GLU A 429 -7.60 -22.58 5.12
N PHE A 430 -6.93 -21.90 6.07
CA PHE A 430 -5.65 -22.35 6.63
C PHE A 430 -5.64 -22.56 8.14
N GLY A 431 -6.78 -22.30 8.81
CA GLY A 431 -6.97 -22.54 10.23
C GLY A 431 -6.11 -21.67 11.15
N LEU A 432 -6.23 -21.92 12.45
CA LEU A 432 -5.52 -21.20 13.49
C LEU A 432 -3.99 -21.38 13.38
N ILE A 433 -3.50 -22.53 12.91
CA ILE A 433 -2.06 -22.77 12.76
C ILE A 433 -1.50 -21.86 11.67
N GLY A 434 -2.13 -21.82 10.49
CA GLY A 434 -1.72 -20.95 9.40
C GLY A 434 -1.76 -19.48 9.82
N PHE A 435 -2.85 -19.07 10.49
CA PHE A 435 -3.02 -17.69 10.95
C PHE A 435 -1.99 -17.29 12.01
N ALA A 436 -1.75 -18.14 13.00
CA ALA A 436 -0.72 -17.92 14.02
C ALA A 436 0.68 -17.85 13.41
N LEU A 437 0.98 -18.69 12.41
CA LEU A 437 2.25 -18.63 11.70
C LEU A 437 2.41 -17.31 10.94
N PHE A 438 1.38 -16.87 10.21
CA PHE A 438 1.40 -15.57 9.52
C PHE A 438 1.65 -14.40 10.48
N LEU A 439 0.98 -14.37 11.63
CA LEU A 439 1.18 -13.36 12.66
C LEU A 439 2.59 -13.44 13.26
N THR A 440 3.04 -14.65 13.61
CA THR A 440 4.37 -14.88 14.19
C THR A 440 5.47 -14.43 13.25
N ILE A 441 5.36 -14.73 11.96
CA ILE A 441 6.30 -14.26 10.94
C ILE A 441 6.27 -12.73 10.87
N SER A 442 5.09 -12.13 10.72
CA SER A 442 4.93 -10.68 10.58
C SER A 442 5.49 -9.92 11.79
N PHE A 443 5.11 -10.32 13.01
CA PHE A 443 5.62 -9.74 14.24
C PHE A 443 7.09 -10.07 14.49
N GLY A 444 7.54 -11.26 14.10
CA GLY A 444 8.94 -11.67 14.16
C GLY A 444 9.83 -10.73 13.35
N PHE A 445 9.40 -10.32 12.15
CA PHE A 445 10.10 -9.29 11.38
C PHE A 445 10.08 -7.94 12.11
N ILE A 446 8.92 -7.46 12.57
CA ILE A 446 8.84 -6.16 13.27
C ILE A 446 9.74 -6.13 14.52
N HIS A 447 9.73 -7.22 15.31
CA HIS A 447 10.51 -7.35 16.53
C HIS A 447 12.01 -7.46 16.24
N ARG A 448 12.41 -8.28 15.26
CA ARG A 448 13.84 -8.47 14.88
C ARG A 448 14.52 -7.17 14.47
N TYR A 449 13.80 -6.25 13.85
CA TYR A 449 14.33 -4.94 13.46
C TYR A 449 14.07 -3.85 14.52
N HIS A 450 13.63 -4.21 15.74
CA HIS A 450 13.35 -3.32 16.87
C HIS A 450 12.42 -2.13 16.55
N ARG A 451 11.38 -2.36 15.75
CA ARG A 451 10.55 -1.28 15.18
C ARG A 451 9.26 -0.97 15.94
N TRP A 452 9.19 -1.23 17.24
CA TRP A 452 8.00 -0.86 18.03
C TRP A 452 7.98 0.64 18.34
N ASN A 453 7.72 1.44 17.31
CA ASN A 453 7.49 2.87 17.41
C ASN A 453 6.03 3.21 17.08
N LYS A 454 5.69 4.48 17.34
CA LYS A 454 4.35 5.01 17.12
C LYS A 454 3.86 4.80 15.68
N LEU A 455 4.72 5.01 14.68
CA LEU A 455 4.41 4.79 13.26
C LEU A 455 4.02 3.35 12.99
N THR A 456 4.81 2.40 13.48
CA THR A 456 4.59 0.98 13.25
C THR A 456 3.29 0.50 13.88
N ILE A 457 2.99 0.95 15.11
CA ILE A 457 1.74 0.57 15.79
C ILE A 457 0.53 1.13 15.03
N VAL A 458 0.54 2.42 14.68
CA VAL A 458 -0.59 3.03 13.97
C VAL A 458 -0.77 2.42 12.57
N TRP A 459 0.32 2.20 11.85
CA TRP A 459 0.25 1.58 10.53
C TRP A 459 -0.23 0.13 10.58
N LEU A 460 0.25 -0.66 11.55
CA LEU A 460 -0.24 -2.01 11.78
C LEU A 460 -1.74 -2.03 12.07
N LEU A 461 -2.22 -1.18 12.98
CA LEU A 461 -3.65 -1.09 13.32
C LEU A 461 -4.49 -0.65 12.11
N LEU A 462 -3.98 0.27 11.30
CA LEU A 462 -4.64 0.71 10.07
C LEU A 462 -4.73 -0.43 9.05
N VAL A 463 -3.63 -1.15 8.81
CA VAL A 463 -3.62 -2.32 7.92
C VAL A 463 -4.55 -3.41 8.45
N MET A 464 -4.54 -3.66 9.76
CA MET A 464 -5.46 -4.58 10.42
C MET A 464 -6.91 -4.21 10.13
N TYR A 465 -7.29 -2.96 10.35
CA TYR A 465 -8.62 -2.47 10.05
C TYR A 465 -9.00 -2.64 8.56
N LEU A 466 -8.09 -2.31 7.64
CA LEU A 466 -8.38 -2.36 6.21
C LEU A 466 -8.63 -3.78 5.70
N TYR A 467 -7.86 -4.77 6.17
CA TYR A 467 -8.03 -6.19 5.80
C TYR A 467 -9.22 -6.88 6.49
N VAL A 468 -9.80 -6.30 7.55
CA VAL A 468 -11.12 -6.76 8.04
C VAL A 468 -12.18 -6.55 6.96
N GLN A 469 -11.98 -5.56 6.09
CA GLN A 469 -12.95 -5.11 5.11
C GLN A 469 -12.53 -5.40 3.66
N PHE A 470 -11.38 -6.04 3.46
CA PHE A 470 -10.80 -6.33 2.15
C PHE A 470 -10.30 -7.77 2.16
N GLU A 471 -10.56 -8.51 1.08
CA GLU A 471 -10.35 -9.96 1.08
C GLU A 471 -9.16 -10.45 0.26
N GLY A 472 -8.62 -9.62 -0.63
CA GLY A 472 -7.50 -9.98 -1.50
C GLY A 472 -6.17 -10.14 -0.76
N TYR A 473 -5.63 -11.36 -0.73
CA TYR A 473 -4.33 -11.63 -0.09
C TYR A 473 -3.17 -10.90 -0.79
N ALA A 474 -3.21 -10.82 -2.12
CA ALA A 474 -2.11 -10.29 -2.92
C ALA A 474 -1.92 -8.78 -2.81
N PHE A 475 -2.77 -8.07 -2.06
CA PHE A 475 -2.72 -6.61 -2.00
C PHE A 475 -1.42 -6.15 -1.34
N ALA A 476 -0.82 -5.09 -1.87
CA ALA A 476 0.55 -4.72 -1.53
C ALA A 476 0.74 -4.10 -0.13
N ALA A 477 -0.32 -3.86 0.64
CA ALA A 477 -0.25 -3.16 1.93
C ALA A 477 0.61 -3.88 2.98
N ILE A 478 0.37 -5.19 3.22
CA ILE A 478 1.20 -5.98 4.16
C ILE A 478 2.65 -6.10 3.65
N PRO A 479 2.91 -6.51 2.38
CA PRO A 479 4.26 -6.51 1.83
C PRO A 479 4.98 -5.17 1.95
N LEU A 480 4.32 -4.07 1.58
CA LEU A 480 4.89 -2.72 1.66
C LEU A 480 5.27 -2.37 3.10
N MET A 481 4.40 -2.70 4.07
CA MET A 481 4.65 -2.49 5.49
C MET A 481 5.87 -3.27 5.96
N ILE A 482 5.89 -4.59 5.76
CA ILE A 482 7.01 -5.42 6.19
C ILE A 482 8.30 -4.97 5.51
N TRP A 483 8.30 -4.81 4.18
CA TRP A 483 9.49 -4.41 3.44
C TRP A 483 10.05 -3.08 3.96
N ALA A 484 9.20 -2.08 4.14
CA ALA A 484 9.66 -0.76 4.53
C ALA A 484 10.11 -0.70 6.00
N LEU A 485 9.44 -1.42 6.91
CA LEU A 485 9.86 -1.52 8.31
C LEU A 485 11.22 -2.22 8.47
N THR A 486 11.56 -3.17 7.59
CA THR A 486 12.89 -3.82 7.59
C THR A 486 14.03 -2.92 7.09
N ARG A 487 13.73 -1.70 6.62
CA ARG A 487 14.67 -0.82 5.93
C ARG A 487 14.55 0.65 6.34
N LEU A 488 13.82 0.97 7.41
CA LEU A 488 13.54 2.35 7.83
C LEU A 488 14.83 3.18 7.99
N ASP A 489 15.92 2.61 8.51
CA ASP A 489 17.17 3.36 8.77
C ASP A 489 17.91 3.75 7.48
N GLU A 490 17.86 2.90 6.46
CA GLU A 490 18.43 3.20 5.12
C GLU A 490 17.66 4.33 4.42
N PHE A 491 16.46 4.63 4.90
CA PHE A 491 15.60 5.72 4.43
C PHE A 491 15.58 6.94 5.36
N ILE A 492 16.09 6.83 6.58
CA ILE A 492 16.12 7.87 7.63
C ILE A 492 17.52 8.49 7.80
N HIS A 493 18.49 8.21 6.92
CA HIS A 493 19.75 8.96 6.92
C HIS A 493 19.59 10.36 6.28
N VAL A 494 19.02 11.28 7.08
CA VAL A 494 19.35 12.70 7.17
C VAL A 494 19.06 13.12 8.62
N ASP A 495 20.10 13.18 9.45
CA ASP A 495 20.23 14.00 10.67
C ASP A 495 19.04 14.11 11.65
N ASP A 496 18.54 13.01 12.20
CA ASP A 496 17.81 13.02 13.50
C ASP A 496 18.70 12.47 14.65
N ALA A 497 20.02 12.56 14.48
CA ALA A 497 20.96 12.59 15.59
C ALA A 497 21.19 14.05 15.99
N ILE A 498 20.15 14.71 16.52
CA ILE A 498 20.10 15.87 17.42
C ILE A 498 18.61 16.26 17.52
N GLU A 499 17.90 15.66 18.50
CA GLU A 499 16.80 16.22 19.35
C GLU A 499 15.86 15.15 19.93
#